data_AF-A0A1B3MWZ2-F1
#
_entry.id   AF-A0A1B3MWZ2-F1
#
_cell.length_a   1.000
_cell.length_b   1.000
_cell.length_c   1.000
_cell.angle_alpha   90.00
_cell.angle_beta   90.00
_cell.angle_gamma   90.00
#
_symmetry.space_group_name_H-M   'P 1'
#
loop_
_entity.id
_entity.type
_entity.pdbx_description
1 polymer ?
#
loop_
_entity_poly.entity_id
_entity_poly.type
_entity_poly.pdbx_seq_one_letter_code
_entity_poly.pdbx_strand_id
1 'polypeptide(L)'
;MDSIAPITGWMLGRIVSLDEVQPGFAGYVFRASAERRQVIAAFLSMANTDGSDQHIATFMMRADNRSILHRAFGRVPPGLRAALGRSGPQPHERSYYQKLSDLLSGGSRHLIEAIWQSAKLDPERLAIIADCPADLCDSRILTKIKDRKHATDVALSVDLLSRRGVNRAALVDALHQSDDINDAIKRWSMRMTFPSGPIPAAEGYRPIRTGLELARIARKYRNCVRGYFSSAMSGGHAFGELHHEGREVLISFDRTNGMWIVDGVYTYRNLDVDAGISRAAFAFAARHGVPDRRPDRSDKAVEALRRLGRFHGDWGL
;
A
#
# COMPACT_ATOMS: atom_id res chain seq x y z
N MET A 1 12.79 -21.13 30.93
CA MET A 1 13.18 -19.77 31.34
C MET A 1 13.07 -18.90 30.11
N ASP A 2 12.13 -17.96 30.09
CA ASP A 2 12.03 -17.03 28.97
C ASP A 2 13.30 -16.18 28.92
N SER A 3 13.91 -16.10 27.74
CA SER A 3 15.13 -15.31 27.53
C SER A 3 14.88 -13.85 27.91
N ILE A 4 15.75 -13.28 28.73
CA ILE A 4 15.68 -11.85 29.09
C ILE A 4 15.95 -11.06 27.81
N ALA A 5 14.93 -10.39 27.30
CA ALA A 5 15.11 -9.47 26.18
C ALA A 5 16.14 -8.41 26.57
N PRO A 6 17.15 -8.13 25.71
CA PRO A 6 18.12 -7.08 25.98
C PRO A 6 17.40 -5.73 26.12
N ILE A 7 17.98 -4.81 26.90
CA ILE A 7 17.58 -3.40 26.93
C ILE A 7 18.75 -2.59 26.40
N THR A 8 18.51 -1.80 25.36
CA THR A 8 19.54 -0.97 24.71
C THR A 8 19.10 0.50 24.65
N GLY A 9 20.00 1.37 24.16
CA GLY A 9 19.71 2.78 23.86
C GLY A 9 19.61 3.69 25.09
N TRP A 10 18.86 4.79 24.97
CA TRP A 10 18.72 5.83 25.99
C TRP A 10 18.24 5.30 27.34
N MET A 11 17.42 4.24 27.31
CA MET A 11 16.85 3.63 28.49
C MET A 11 17.91 2.91 29.33
N LEU A 12 18.86 2.22 28.68
CA LEU A 12 19.96 1.56 29.40
C LEU A 12 20.82 2.60 30.14
N GLY A 13 21.15 3.72 29.49
CA GLY A 13 21.88 4.82 30.11
C GLY A 13 21.17 5.38 31.34
N ARG A 14 19.84 5.58 31.28
CA ARG A 14 19.06 6.01 32.45
C ARG A 14 18.97 4.95 33.53
N ILE A 15 18.89 3.66 33.18
CA ILE A 15 18.90 2.58 34.17
C ILE A 15 20.23 2.57 34.95
N VAL A 16 21.36 2.67 34.27
CA VAL A 16 22.69 2.69 34.91
C VAL A 16 22.82 3.88 35.85
N SER A 17 22.49 5.08 35.37
CA SER A 17 22.53 6.31 36.20
C SER A 17 21.63 6.23 37.44
N LEU A 18 20.46 5.61 37.35
CA LEU A 18 19.58 5.41 38.50
C LEU A 18 20.06 4.31 39.45
N ASP A 19 20.78 3.30 38.95
CA ASP A 19 21.35 2.23 39.77
C ASP A 19 22.56 2.71 40.58
N GLU A 20 23.35 3.65 40.04
CA GLU A 20 24.47 4.29 40.76
C GLU A 20 24.01 4.98 42.06
N VAL A 21 22.83 5.61 42.05
CA VAL A 21 22.26 6.28 43.23
C VAL A 21 21.30 5.41 44.04
N GLN A 22 20.83 4.30 43.46
CA GLN A 22 19.92 3.34 44.10
C GLN A 22 20.28 1.91 43.67
N PRO A 23 21.28 1.28 44.32
CA PRO A 23 21.76 -0.04 43.93
C PRO A 23 20.66 -1.11 43.89
N GLY A 24 20.66 -1.91 42.83
CA GLY A 24 19.68 -2.96 42.58
C GLY A 24 18.50 -2.54 41.72
N PHE A 25 18.41 -1.25 41.35
CA PHE A 25 17.44 -0.74 40.39
C PHE A 25 17.57 -1.41 39.02
N ALA A 26 18.79 -1.58 38.50
CA ALA A 26 19.03 -2.23 37.22
C ALA A 26 18.54 -3.68 37.24
N GLY A 27 18.93 -4.43 38.27
CA GLY A 27 18.48 -5.81 38.48
C GLY A 27 16.95 -5.92 38.65
N TYR A 28 16.30 -4.90 39.21
CA TYR A 28 14.86 -4.81 39.28
C TYR A 28 14.21 -4.63 37.90
N VAL A 29 14.69 -3.69 37.09
CA VAL A 29 14.15 -3.43 35.73
C VAL A 29 14.36 -4.63 34.80
N PHE A 30 15.55 -5.25 34.83
CA PHE A 30 15.85 -6.42 33.97
C PHE A 30 15.05 -7.67 34.32
N ARG A 31 14.54 -7.80 35.55
CA ARG A 31 13.67 -8.90 35.97
C ARG A 31 12.18 -8.56 35.88
N ALA A 32 11.85 -7.30 35.61
CA ALA A 32 10.47 -6.86 35.49
C ALA A 32 9.79 -7.42 34.23
N SER A 33 8.46 -7.51 34.26
CA SER A 33 7.64 -7.90 33.11
C SER A 33 7.76 -6.89 31.96
N ALA A 34 7.44 -7.31 30.74
CA ALA A 34 7.45 -6.44 29.56
C ALA A 34 6.60 -5.17 29.77
N GLU A 35 5.38 -5.32 30.29
CA GLU A 35 4.51 -4.18 30.63
C GLU A 35 5.18 -3.24 31.63
N ARG A 36 5.80 -3.78 32.70
CA ARG A 36 6.45 -2.96 33.73
C ARG A 36 7.62 -2.17 33.15
N ARG A 37 8.42 -2.77 32.27
CA ARG A 37 9.52 -2.08 31.58
C ARG A 37 9.01 -0.93 30.72
N GLN A 38 7.93 -1.15 29.96
CA GLN A 38 7.30 -0.11 29.14
C GLN A 38 6.70 1.02 29.99
N VAL A 39 6.10 0.71 31.14
CA VAL A 39 5.59 1.72 32.09
C VAL A 39 6.72 2.56 32.69
N ILE A 40 7.84 1.93 33.09
CA ILE A 40 9.03 2.64 33.57
C ILE A 40 9.61 3.53 32.48
N ALA A 41 9.71 3.03 31.25
CA ALA A 41 10.22 3.81 30.12
C ALA A 41 9.29 4.98 29.76
N ALA A 42 7.97 4.78 29.79
CA ALA A 42 6.98 5.85 29.62
C ALA A 42 7.07 6.91 30.72
N PHE A 43 7.38 6.53 31.96
CA PHE A 43 7.63 7.48 33.02
C PHE A 43 8.92 8.28 32.76
N LEU A 44 10.01 7.60 32.45
CA LEU A 44 11.31 8.25 32.23
C LEU A 44 11.37 9.09 30.95
N SER A 45 10.48 8.87 29.98
CA SER A 45 10.37 9.72 28.80
C SER A 45 9.60 11.02 29.06
N MET A 46 8.74 11.04 30.08
CA MET A 46 7.81 12.14 30.38
C MET A 46 8.16 12.95 31.63
N ALA A 47 8.82 12.32 32.61
CA ALA A 47 9.12 12.96 33.87
C ALA A 47 10.21 14.02 33.69
N ASN A 48 9.90 15.26 34.09
CA ASN A 48 10.92 16.26 34.38
C ASN A 48 11.74 15.76 35.57
N THR A 49 13.04 15.58 35.38
CA THR A 49 13.96 15.01 36.37
C THR A 49 14.42 16.04 37.39
N ASP A 50 13.55 16.97 37.78
CA ASP A 50 13.86 18.04 38.73
C ASP A 50 13.95 17.54 40.19
N GLY A 51 13.73 16.24 40.42
CA GLY A 51 13.86 15.58 41.71
C GLY A 51 15.10 14.69 41.79
N SER A 52 15.53 14.38 43.02
CA SER A 52 16.63 13.43 43.26
C SER A 52 16.38 12.10 42.54
N ASP A 53 17.31 11.68 41.69
CA ASP A 53 17.29 10.42 40.94
C ASP A 53 17.11 9.21 41.88
N GLN A 54 17.60 9.28 43.13
CA GLN A 54 17.37 8.25 44.16
C GLN A 54 15.88 8.12 44.54
N HIS A 55 15.18 9.24 44.69
CA HIS A 55 13.73 9.24 44.96
C HIS A 55 12.94 8.69 43.76
N ILE A 56 13.37 9.01 42.55
CA ILE A 56 12.76 8.49 41.31
C ILE A 56 12.92 6.97 41.23
N ALA A 57 14.13 6.44 41.44
CA ALA A 57 14.40 5.01 41.44
C ALA A 57 13.61 4.28 42.54
N THR A 58 13.65 4.79 43.77
CA THR A 58 12.92 4.22 44.91
C THR A 58 11.42 4.19 44.66
N PHE A 59 10.85 5.27 44.11
CA PHE A 59 9.45 5.33 43.74
C PHE A 59 9.09 4.26 42.70
N MET A 60 9.87 4.13 41.62
CA MET A 60 9.62 3.14 40.57
C MET A 60 9.84 1.68 41.04
N MET A 61 10.62 1.44 42.09
CA MET A 61 10.75 0.11 42.69
C MET A 61 9.53 -0.29 43.53
N ARG A 62 8.84 0.69 44.15
CA ARG A 62 7.75 0.44 45.11
C ARG A 62 6.34 0.66 44.56
N ALA A 63 6.16 1.61 43.65
CA ALA A 63 4.86 2.02 43.16
C ALA A 63 4.24 1.00 42.19
N ASP A 64 2.91 0.90 42.11
CA ASP A 64 2.25 0.08 41.08
C ASP A 64 2.29 0.77 39.70
N ASN A 65 1.92 0.04 38.62
CA ASN A 65 1.95 0.60 37.26
C ASN A 65 1.05 1.84 37.12
N ARG A 66 -0.08 1.85 37.82
CA ARG A 66 -1.05 2.94 37.77
C ARG A 66 -0.47 4.22 38.39
N SER A 67 0.16 4.12 39.55
CA SER A 67 0.77 5.25 40.24
C SER A 67 1.94 5.83 39.45
N ILE A 68 2.75 4.97 38.82
CA ILE A 68 3.84 5.43 37.93
C ILE A 68 3.27 6.24 36.77
N LEU A 69 2.26 5.73 36.07
CA LEU A 69 1.65 6.43 34.94
C LEU A 69 0.96 7.74 35.38
N HIS A 70 0.26 7.75 36.52
CA HIS A 70 -0.32 8.99 37.04
C HIS A 70 0.72 10.04 37.37
N ARG A 71 1.87 9.64 37.92
CA ARG A 71 2.96 10.59 38.18
C ARG A 71 3.59 11.13 36.88
N ALA A 72 3.66 10.31 35.83
CA ALA A 72 4.22 10.70 34.54
C ALA A 72 3.31 11.63 33.73
N PHE A 73 2.02 11.28 33.61
CA PHE A 73 1.08 11.95 32.70
C PHE A 73 0.06 12.84 33.42
N GLY A 74 0.00 12.80 34.76
CA GLY A 74 -1.08 13.39 35.54
C GLY A 74 -2.39 12.65 35.29
N ARG A 75 -3.08 13.04 34.21
CA ARG A 75 -4.29 12.37 33.72
C ARG A 75 -3.92 11.27 32.72
N VAL A 76 -3.96 10.02 33.18
CA VAL A 76 -3.65 8.85 32.34
C VAL A 76 -4.76 8.62 31.31
N PRO A 77 -4.46 8.61 30.00
CA PRO A 77 -5.44 8.34 28.96
C PRO A 77 -6.01 6.92 29.06
N PRO A 78 -7.33 6.72 28.80
CA PRO A 78 -7.93 5.39 28.81
C PRO A 78 -7.21 4.42 27.86
N GLY A 79 -6.87 3.24 28.37
CA GLY A 79 -6.20 2.19 27.59
C GLY A 79 -4.68 2.35 27.43
N LEU A 80 -4.05 3.43 27.91
CA LEU A 80 -2.59 3.64 27.78
C LEU A 80 -1.79 2.47 28.37
N ARG A 81 -2.12 2.05 29.60
CA ARG A 81 -1.46 0.92 30.25
C ARG A 81 -1.55 -0.37 29.42
N ALA A 82 -2.73 -0.66 28.88
CA ALA A 82 -2.94 -1.85 28.07
C ALA A 82 -2.16 -1.78 26.75
N ALA A 83 -2.10 -0.59 26.12
CA ALA A 83 -1.30 -0.34 24.93
C ALA A 83 0.20 -0.56 25.21
N LEU A 84 0.72 -0.05 26.32
CA LEU A 84 2.12 -0.28 26.76
C LEU A 84 2.41 -1.77 26.98
N GLY A 85 1.47 -2.53 27.54
CA GLY A 85 1.60 -3.99 27.67
C GLY A 85 1.76 -4.72 26.33
N ARG A 86 1.25 -4.14 25.24
CA ARG A 86 1.35 -4.69 23.87
C ARG A 86 2.54 -4.15 23.07
N SER A 87 3.33 -3.23 23.65
CA SER A 87 4.51 -2.65 23.00
C SER A 87 5.73 -3.57 22.97
N GLY A 88 5.66 -4.74 23.62
CA GLY A 88 6.75 -5.71 23.68
C GLY A 88 7.76 -5.44 24.80
N PRO A 89 8.80 -6.28 24.94
CA PRO A 89 9.70 -6.24 26.10
C PRO A 89 10.83 -5.20 26.01
N GLN A 90 11.20 -4.76 24.79
CA GLN A 90 12.22 -3.74 24.55
C GLN A 90 11.57 -2.34 24.62
N PRO A 91 12.03 -1.46 25.53
CA PRO A 91 11.63 -0.05 25.56
C PRO A 91 11.90 0.66 24.22
N HIS A 92 10.95 1.49 23.79
CA HIS A 92 11.05 2.29 22.57
C HIS A 92 11.69 3.66 22.80
N GLU A 93 11.90 4.41 21.72
CA GLU A 93 12.34 5.81 21.76
C GLU A 93 11.36 6.71 22.53
N ARG A 94 11.86 7.80 23.14
CA ARG A 94 11.02 8.68 23.99
C ARG A 94 9.79 9.22 23.26
N SER A 95 9.94 9.57 21.98
CA SER A 95 8.87 10.10 21.12
C SER A 95 7.71 9.14 20.93
N TYR A 96 7.93 7.82 21.05
CA TYR A 96 6.87 6.82 20.96
C TYR A 96 5.83 6.99 22.07
N TYR A 97 6.26 7.18 23.31
CA TYR A 97 5.34 7.28 24.46
C TYR A 97 4.53 8.58 24.43
N GLN A 98 5.17 9.69 24.05
CA GLN A 98 4.50 10.96 23.82
C GLN A 98 3.42 10.80 22.73
N LYS A 99 3.79 10.29 21.55
CA LYS A 99 2.86 10.09 20.44
C LYS A 99 1.70 9.17 20.81
N LEU A 100 1.96 8.08 21.53
CA LEU A 100 0.93 7.15 22.00
C LEU A 100 -0.05 7.84 22.96
N SER A 101 0.47 8.62 23.92
CA SER A 101 -0.36 9.38 24.86
C SER A 101 -1.22 10.42 24.15
N ASP A 102 -0.65 11.15 23.19
CA ASP A 102 -1.37 12.18 22.43
C ASP A 102 -2.52 11.57 21.61
N LEU A 103 -2.25 10.46 20.92
CA LEU A 103 -3.25 9.74 20.14
C LEU A 103 -4.39 9.20 21.02
N LEU A 104 -4.11 8.73 22.23
CA LEU A 104 -5.13 8.24 23.16
C LEU A 104 -5.90 9.37 23.87
N SER A 105 -5.32 10.56 23.98
CA SER A 105 -5.92 11.70 24.68
C SER A 105 -6.80 12.56 23.77
N GLY A 106 -6.38 12.76 22.53
CA GLY A 106 -7.03 13.68 21.58
C GLY A 106 -7.19 13.12 20.17
N GLY A 107 -6.84 11.85 19.94
CA GLY A 107 -7.05 11.21 18.64
C GLY A 107 -8.52 11.03 18.30
N SER A 108 -8.78 10.88 17.01
CA SER A 108 -10.10 10.48 16.51
C SER A 108 -10.48 9.09 17.04
N ARG A 109 -11.80 8.84 17.12
CA ARG A 109 -12.34 7.57 17.64
C ARG A 109 -11.76 6.33 16.94
N HIS A 110 -11.61 6.36 15.62
CA HIS A 110 -11.06 5.24 14.86
C HIS A 110 -9.60 4.94 15.21
N LEU A 111 -8.77 5.95 15.46
CA LEU A 111 -7.37 5.74 15.88
C LEU A 111 -7.31 5.08 17.26
N ILE A 112 -8.14 5.54 18.19
CA ILE A 112 -8.22 4.96 19.55
C ILE A 112 -8.68 3.51 19.48
N GLU A 113 -9.74 3.22 18.71
CA GLU A 113 -10.24 1.85 18.52
C GLU A 113 -9.19 0.95 17.86
N ALA A 114 -8.49 1.43 16.83
CA ALA A 114 -7.40 0.69 16.19
C ALA A 114 -6.25 0.38 17.16
N ILE A 115 -5.85 1.34 18.01
CA ILE A 115 -4.84 1.12 19.06
C ILE A 115 -5.31 0.07 20.07
N TRP A 116 -6.58 0.14 20.48
CA TRP A 116 -7.16 -0.80 21.45
C TRP A 116 -7.26 -2.22 20.90
N GLN A 117 -7.58 -2.37 19.61
CA GLN A 117 -7.75 -3.67 18.95
C GLN A 117 -6.43 -4.27 18.43
N SER A 118 -5.34 -3.49 18.35
CA SER A 118 -4.06 -4.00 17.87
C SER A 118 -3.44 -4.98 18.87
N ALA A 119 -3.19 -6.22 18.46
CA ALA A 119 -2.60 -7.27 19.30
C ALA A 119 -1.16 -6.96 19.73
N LYS A 120 -0.39 -6.29 18.87
CA LYS A 120 0.95 -5.76 19.13
C LYS A 120 0.99 -4.29 18.76
N LEU A 121 1.77 -3.49 19.47
CA LEU A 121 1.85 -2.05 19.24
C LEU A 121 3.29 -1.53 19.34
N ASP A 122 4.12 -1.85 18.35
CA ASP A 122 5.46 -1.26 18.21
C ASP A 122 5.39 0.12 17.51
N PRO A 123 6.51 0.87 17.40
CA PRO A 123 6.53 2.19 16.77
C PRO A 123 6.09 2.18 15.31
N GLU A 124 6.44 1.13 14.57
CA GLU A 124 6.01 0.98 13.17
C GLU A 124 4.50 0.82 13.10
N ARG A 125 3.92 -0.06 13.93
CA ARG A 125 2.47 -0.26 13.99
C ARG A 125 1.72 0.99 14.39
N LEU A 126 2.22 1.74 15.37
CA LEU A 126 1.63 3.01 15.78
C LEU A 126 1.69 4.05 14.64
N ALA A 127 2.78 4.08 13.87
CA ALA A 127 2.89 4.93 12.68
C ALA A 127 1.91 4.52 11.58
N ILE A 128 1.76 3.21 11.31
CA ILE A 128 0.74 2.71 10.37
C ILE A 128 -0.65 3.20 10.78
N ILE A 129 -1.04 3.02 12.05
CA ILE A 129 -2.35 3.46 12.54
C ILE A 129 -2.54 4.96 12.37
N ALA A 130 -1.54 5.76 12.75
CA ALA A 130 -1.60 7.22 12.70
C ALA A 130 -1.68 7.79 11.27
N ASP A 131 -1.03 7.15 10.30
CA ASP A 131 -0.96 7.60 8.91
C ASP A 131 -2.12 7.02 8.06
N CYS A 132 -2.88 6.05 8.59
CA CYS A 132 -3.93 5.35 7.84
C CYS A 132 -5.21 6.20 7.70
N PRO A 133 -5.83 6.29 6.50
CA PRO A 133 -7.13 6.90 6.33
C PRO A 133 -8.20 6.30 7.24
N ALA A 134 -9.14 7.12 7.71
CA ALA A 134 -10.12 6.73 8.73
C ALA A 134 -10.93 5.47 8.39
N ASP A 135 -11.27 5.28 7.11
CA ASP A 135 -12.04 4.14 6.62
C ASP A 135 -11.20 2.86 6.39
N LEU A 136 -9.88 3.00 6.36
CA LEU A 136 -8.93 1.88 6.31
C LEU A 136 -8.35 1.54 7.70
N CYS A 137 -8.57 2.41 8.69
CA CYS A 137 -8.11 2.27 10.06
C CYS A 137 -9.02 1.33 10.88
N ASP A 138 -9.35 0.15 10.33
CA ASP A 138 -10.11 -0.92 10.97
C ASP A 138 -9.17 -2.10 11.26
N SER A 139 -9.32 -2.75 12.42
CA SER A 139 -8.43 -3.85 12.81
C SER A 139 -8.40 -4.99 11.81
N ARG A 140 -9.50 -5.30 11.11
CA ARG A 140 -9.58 -6.36 10.10
C ARG A 140 -8.76 -6.06 8.85
N ILE A 141 -8.54 -4.78 8.54
CA ILE A 141 -7.66 -4.35 7.44
C ILE A 141 -6.24 -4.25 7.97
N LEU A 142 -6.05 -3.55 9.09
CA LEU A 142 -4.73 -3.27 9.66
C LEU A 142 -3.96 -4.57 9.94
N THR A 143 -4.59 -5.65 10.41
CA THR A 143 -3.90 -6.94 10.66
C THR A 143 -3.29 -7.56 9.41
N LYS A 144 -3.75 -7.17 8.21
CA LYS A 144 -3.25 -7.63 6.91
C LYS A 144 -2.17 -6.71 6.33
N ILE A 145 -1.98 -5.53 6.90
CA ILE A 145 -0.91 -4.59 6.55
C ILE A 145 0.39 -5.03 7.22
N LYS A 146 1.44 -5.15 6.41
CA LYS A 146 2.74 -5.72 6.80
C LYS A 146 3.68 -4.68 7.39
N ASP A 147 3.76 -3.53 6.75
CA ASP A 147 4.70 -2.45 7.05
C ASP A 147 4.12 -1.10 6.59
N ARG A 148 4.83 0.01 6.88
CA ARG A 148 4.40 1.36 6.47
C ARG A 148 4.28 1.53 4.96
N LYS A 149 5.17 0.91 4.17
CA LYS A 149 5.15 1.06 2.70
C LYS A 149 3.88 0.40 2.15
N HIS A 150 3.56 -0.80 2.62
CA HIS A 150 2.35 -1.52 2.26
C HIS A 150 1.09 -0.74 2.67
N ALA A 151 1.08 -0.08 3.84
CA ALA A 151 -0.03 0.79 4.24
C ALA A 151 -0.26 1.94 3.26
N THR A 152 0.83 2.61 2.86
CA THR A 152 0.81 3.69 1.86
C THR A 152 0.33 3.20 0.51
N ASP A 153 0.86 2.08 0.02
CA ASP A 153 0.48 1.49 -1.27
C ASP A 153 -1.00 1.10 -1.31
N VAL A 154 -1.54 0.56 -0.21
CA VAL A 154 -2.97 0.25 -0.06
C VAL A 154 -3.81 1.53 -0.11
N ALA A 155 -3.45 2.55 0.67
CA ALA A 155 -4.17 3.82 0.70
C ALA A 155 -4.19 4.50 -0.68
N LEU A 156 -3.04 4.56 -1.35
CA LEU A 156 -2.90 5.10 -2.71
C LEU A 156 -3.71 4.30 -3.73
N SER A 157 -3.72 2.97 -3.61
CA SER A 157 -4.50 2.10 -4.49
C SER A 157 -6.00 2.34 -4.33
N VAL A 158 -6.51 2.42 -3.09
CA VAL A 158 -7.93 2.68 -2.84
C VAL A 158 -8.34 4.07 -3.35
N ASP A 159 -7.51 5.09 -3.13
CA ASP A 159 -7.74 6.44 -3.66
C ASP A 159 -7.71 6.47 -5.20
N LEU A 160 -6.73 5.85 -5.84
CA LEU A 160 -6.65 5.74 -7.29
C LEU A 160 -7.90 5.06 -7.87
N LEU A 161 -8.31 3.92 -7.31
CA LEU A 161 -9.49 3.20 -7.75
C LEU A 161 -10.76 4.06 -7.59
N SER A 162 -10.88 4.77 -6.46
CA SER A 162 -12.00 5.67 -6.22
C SER A 162 -12.07 6.81 -7.23
N ARG A 163 -10.94 7.46 -7.54
CA ARG A 163 -10.84 8.50 -8.58
C ARG A 163 -11.17 7.98 -9.98
N ARG A 164 -11.02 6.67 -10.22
CA ARG A 164 -11.38 5.98 -11.47
C ARG A 164 -12.80 5.41 -11.47
N GLY A 165 -13.65 5.86 -10.54
CA GLY A 165 -15.08 5.55 -10.51
C GLY A 165 -15.43 4.28 -9.74
N VAL A 166 -14.48 3.64 -9.06
CA VAL A 166 -14.80 2.51 -8.17
C VAL A 166 -15.46 3.04 -6.90
N ASN A 167 -16.57 2.43 -6.48
CA ASN A 167 -17.22 2.80 -5.22
C ASN A 167 -16.28 2.48 -4.03
N ARG A 168 -15.82 3.53 -3.33
CA ARG A 168 -14.85 3.41 -2.23
C ARG A 168 -15.39 2.58 -1.07
N ALA A 169 -16.63 2.80 -0.63
CA ALA A 169 -17.22 2.06 0.48
C ALA A 169 -17.29 0.56 0.18
N ALA A 170 -17.78 0.20 -1.01
CA ALA A 170 -17.88 -1.20 -1.42
C ALA A 170 -16.49 -1.87 -1.59
N LEU A 171 -15.46 -1.11 -2.00
CA LEU A 171 -14.08 -1.59 -2.03
C LEU A 171 -13.56 -1.84 -0.61
N VAL A 172 -13.74 -0.88 0.32
CA VAL A 172 -13.35 -1.04 1.72
C VAL A 172 -14.04 -2.24 2.37
N ASP A 173 -15.34 -2.44 2.12
CA ASP A 173 -16.06 -3.62 2.58
C ASP A 173 -15.48 -4.92 2.03
N ALA A 174 -15.03 -4.93 0.78
CA ALA A 174 -14.32 -6.08 0.23
C ALA A 174 -12.95 -6.30 0.87
N LEU A 175 -12.23 -5.26 1.28
CA LEU A 175 -10.98 -5.37 2.03
C LEU A 175 -11.22 -5.98 3.42
N HIS A 176 -12.34 -5.63 4.07
CA HIS A 176 -12.74 -6.26 5.33
C HIS A 176 -12.91 -7.78 5.17
N GLN A 177 -13.61 -8.20 4.11
CA GLN A 177 -13.97 -9.60 3.87
C GLN A 177 -12.87 -10.47 3.24
N SER A 178 -11.84 -9.86 2.67
CA SER A 178 -10.80 -10.62 1.93
C SER A 178 -9.68 -11.09 2.85
N ASP A 179 -9.25 -12.35 2.73
CA ASP A 179 -8.08 -12.84 3.46
C ASP A 179 -6.77 -12.18 2.99
N ASP A 180 -6.70 -11.82 1.70
CA ASP A 180 -5.59 -11.08 1.10
C ASP A 180 -6.08 -9.75 0.51
N ILE A 181 -5.56 -8.65 1.04
CA ILE A 181 -5.89 -7.29 0.59
C ILE A 181 -5.34 -6.98 -0.80
N ASN A 182 -4.18 -7.53 -1.19
CA ASN A 182 -3.60 -7.32 -2.52
C ASN A 182 -4.46 -7.97 -3.60
N ASP A 183 -4.96 -9.18 -3.32
CA ASP A 183 -5.87 -9.86 -4.23
C ASP A 183 -7.23 -9.18 -4.32
N ALA A 184 -7.74 -8.61 -3.22
CA ALA A 184 -8.94 -7.76 -3.28
C ALA A 184 -8.70 -6.52 -4.16
N ILE A 185 -7.64 -5.76 -3.92
CA ILE A 185 -7.29 -4.58 -4.73
C ILE A 185 -7.13 -4.96 -6.20
N LYS A 186 -6.43 -6.06 -6.51
CA LYS A 186 -6.24 -6.58 -7.86
C LYS A 186 -7.56 -6.97 -8.53
N ARG A 187 -8.49 -7.62 -7.81
CA ARG A 187 -9.82 -7.94 -8.35
C ARG A 187 -10.63 -6.69 -8.64
N TRP A 188 -10.55 -5.69 -7.76
CA TRP A 188 -11.29 -4.45 -7.89
C TRP A 188 -10.69 -3.48 -8.92
N SER A 189 -9.38 -3.53 -9.17
CA SER A 189 -8.76 -2.75 -10.23
C SER A 189 -9.28 -3.13 -11.62
N MET A 190 -9.75 -4.35 -11.80
CA MET A 190 -10.41 -4.76 -13.04
C MET A 190 -11.71 -3.98 -13.32
N ARG A 191 -12.36 -3.43 -12.29
CA ARG A 191 -13.63 -2.68 -12.41
C ARG A 191 -13.42 -1.21 -12.70
N MET A 192 -12.20 -0.71 -12.57
CA MET A 192 -11.94 0.72 -12.75
C MET A 192 -12.07 1.11 -14.23
N THR A 193 -12.40 2.38 -14.45
CA THR A 193 -12.44 2.95 -15.80
C THR A 193 -11.04 3.37 -16.23
N PHE A 194 -10.59 2.90 -17.39
CA PHE A 194 -9.36 3.35 -18.02
C PHE A 194 -9.50 4.80 -18.49
N PRO A 195 -8.38 5.55 -18.59
CA PRO A 195 -8.36 6.82 -19.28
C PRO A 195 -8.95 6.71 -20.69
N SER A 196 -9.59 7.77 -21.17
CA SER A 196 -10.14 7.81 -22.52
C SER A 196 -9.04 7.58 -23.56
N GLY A 197 -9.28 6.62 -24.45
CA GLY A 197 -8.44 6.39 -25.63
C GLY A 197 -8.63 7.47 -26.70
N PRO A 198 -7.92 7.35 -27.83
CA PRO A 198 -7.93 8.37 -28.87
C PRO A 198 -9.25 8.49 -29.63
N ILE A 199 -10.00 7.39 -29.74
CA ILE A 199 -11.21 7.32 -30.57
C ILE A 199 -12.42 7.03 -29.66
N PRO A 200 -13.46 7.90 -29.66
CA PRO A 200 -14.69 7.63 -28.94
C PRO A 200 -15.46 6.45 -29.56
N ALA A 201 -16.53 5.99 -28.91
CA ALA A 201 -17.40 4.98 -29.52
C ALA A 201 -18.03 5.54 -30.80
N ALA A 202 -18.05 4.74 -31.86
CA ALA A 202 -18.54 5.11 -33.18
C ALA A 202 -19.22 3.90 -33.85
N GLU A 203 -19.86 4.11 -34.99
CA GLU A 203 -20.46 3.01 -35.76
C GLU A 203 -19.40 1.96 -36.11
N GLY A 204 -19.69 0.70 -35.75
CA GLY A 204 -18.77 -0.42 -35.92
C GLY A 204 -17.55 -0.40 -34.99
N TYR A 205 -17.38 0.57 -34.09
CA TYR A 205 -16.21 0.67 -33.21
C TYR A 205 -16.58 0.82 -31.73
N ARG A 206 -16.07 -0.09 -30.90
CA ARG A 206 -16.27 -0.09 -29.45
C ARG A 206 -14.93 0.04 -28.71
N PRO A 207 -14.66 1.16 -28.03
CA PRO A 207 -13.49 1.28 -27.15
C PRO A 207 -13.63 0.37 -25.93
N ILE A 208 -12.50 -0.20 -25.49
CA ILE A 208 -12.39 -0.95 -24.25
C ILE A 208 -12.09 0.03 -23.12
N ARG A 209 -12.99 0.09 -22.15
CA ARG A 209 -13.00 1.12 -21.09
C ARG A 209 -12.66 0.59 -19.71
N THR A 210 -12.67 -0.72 -19.50
CA THR A 210 -12.42 -1.31 -18.18
C THR A 210 -11.53 -2.54 -18.26
N GLY A 211 -10.95 -2.92 -17.12
CA GLY A 211 -10.19 -4.17 -16.99
C GLY A 211 -11.02 -5.42 -17.25
N LEU A 212 -12.28 -5.44 -16.81
CA LEU A 212 -13.20 -6.55 -17.06
C LEU A 212 -13.44 -6.75 -18.56
N GLU A 213 -13.64 -5.66 -19.30
CA GLU A 213 -13.73 -5.70 -20.75
C GLU A 213 -12.41 -6.19 -21.36
N LEU A 214 -11.27 -5.65 -20.93
CA LEU A 214 -9.96 -6.07 -21.42
C LEU A 214 -9.71 -7.57 -21.21
N ALA A 215 -10.06 -8.11 -20.03
CA ALA A 215 -9.94 -9.52 -19.73
C ALA A 215 -10.92 -10.40 -20.52
N ARG A 216 -12.11 -9.90 -20.83
CA ARG A 216 -13.05 -10.58 -21.75
C ARG A 216 -12.47 -10.65 -23.16
N ILE A 217 -11.84 -9.57 -23.61
CA ILE A 217 -11.21 -9.45 -24.93
C ILE A 217 -9.97 -10.34 -25.04
N ALA A 218 -9.10 -10.32 -24.03
CA ALA A 218 -7.95 -11.22 -23.98
C ALA A 218 -8.38 -12.70 -24.06
N ARG A 219 -9.52 -13.07 -23.46
CA ARG A 219 -10.11 -14.42 -23.58
C ARG A 219 -10.70 -14.69 -24.97
N LYS A 220 -11.45 -13.74 -25.53
CA LYS A 220 -12.05 -13.84 -26.87
C LYS A 220 -10.99 -14.05 -27.95
N TYR A 221 -9.96 -13.20 -27.96
CA TYR A 221 -8.89 -13.26 -28.96
C TYR A 221 -7.76 -14.21 -28.58
N ARG A 222 -7.69 -14.72 -27.34
CA ARG A 222 -6.57 -15.54 -26.83
C ARG A 222 -5.20 -14.92 -27.15
N ASN A 223 -5.06 -13.64 -26.88
CA ASN A 223 -3.86 -12.85 -27.17
C ASN A 223 -3.21 -12.27 -25.91
N CYS A 224 -2.05 -11.63 -26.09
CA CYS A 224 -1.23 -11.08 -24.99
C CYS A 224 -1.75 -9.75 -24.42
N VAL A 225 -2.98 -9.34 -24.74
CA VAL A 225 -3.56 -8.05 -24.29
C VAL A 225 -3.61 -7.93 -22.76
N ARG A 226 -3.62 -9.06 -22.05
CA ARG A 226 -3.52 -9.10 -20.58
C ARG A 226 -2.24 -8.43 -20.04
N GLY A 227 -1.14 -8.48 -20.80
CA GLY A 227 0.14 -7.85 -20.44
C GLY A 227 0.08 -6.31 -20.42
N TYR A 228 -0.92 -5.72 -21.07
CA TYR A 228 -1.05 -4.26 -21.18
C TYR A 228 -1.96 -3.65 -20.11
N PHE A 229 -2.40 -4.43 -19.11
CA PHE A 229 -3.33 -3.93 -18.09
C PHE A 229 -2.76 -2.68 -17.39
N SER A 230 -1.54 -2.74 -16.85
CA SER A 230 -0.89 -1.61 -16.18
C SER A 230 -0.73 -0.39 -17.09
N SER A 231 -0.39 -0.59 -18.37
CA SER A 231 -0.23 0.52 -19.31
C SER A 231 -1.57 1.12 -19.76
N ALA A 232 -2.62 0.30 -19.82
CA ALA A 232 -3.99 0.78 -20.01
C ALA A 232 -4.48 1.55 -18.76
N MET A 233 -4.11 1.10 -17.56
CA MET A 233 -4.40 1.81 -16.30
C MET A 233 -3.80 3.22 -16.29
N SER A 234 -2.55 3.35 -16.72
CA SER A 234 -1.82 4.63 -16.74
C SER A 234 -2.21 5.52 -17.91
N GLY A 235 -2.99 5.00 -18.87
CA GLY A 235 -3.35 5.72 -20.10
C GLY A 235 -2.21 5.82 -21.11
N GLY A 236 -1.17 5.00 -20.96
CA GLY A 236 -0.13 4.79 -21.96
C GLY A 236 -0.61 3.92 -23.12
N HIS A 237 -1.62 3.07 -22.90
CA HIS A 237 -2.22 2.25 -23.94
C HIS A 237 -3.74 2.34 -23.93
N ALA A 238 -4.35 2.10 -25.09
CA ALA A 238 -5.79 1.96 -25.23
C ALA A 238 -6.11 0.88 -26.27
N PHE A 239 -7.35 0.37 -26.23
CA PHE A 239 -7.79 -0.66 -27.16
C PHE A 239 -9.23 -0.39 -27.61
N GLY A 240 -9.58 -0.89 -28.80
CA GLY A 240 -10.97 -0.92 -29.25
C GLY A 240 -11.23 -2.04 -30.25
N GLU A 241 -12.45 -2.58 -30.25
CA GLU A 241 -12.90 -3.54 -31.24
C GLU A 241 -13.53 -2.80 -32.42
N LEU A 242 -13.13 -3.16 -33.64
CA LEU A 242 -13.72 -2.70 -34.89
C LEU A 242 -14.40 -3.87 -35.61
N HIS A 243 -15.65 -3.67 -35.99
CA HIS A 243 -16.45 -4.54 -36.84
C HIS A 243 -16.44 -4.00 -38.27
N HIS A 244 -15.93 -4.79 -39.20
CA HIS A 244 -15.89 -4.44 -40.62
C HIS A 244 -16.15 -5.69 -41.47
N GLU A 245 -17.13 -5.61 -42.38
CA GLU A 245 -17.47 -6.69 -43.33
C GLU A 245 -17.70 -8.06 -42.65
N GLY A 246 -18.42 -8.05 -41.51
CA GLY A 246 -18.73 -9.28 -40.75
C GLY A 246 -17.56 -9.86 -39.96
N ARG A 247 -16.41 -9.15 -39.89
CA ARG A 247 -15.23 -9.57 -39.12
C ARG A 247 -14.93 -8.58 -38.00
N GLU A 248 -14.38 -9.10 -36.92
CA GLU A 248 -14.00 -8.33 -35.73
C GLU A 248 -12.48 -8.31 -35.59
N VAL A 249 -11.92 -7.11 -35.42
CA VAL A 249 -10.50 -6.90 -35.15
C VAL A 249 -10.31 -6.04 -33.92
N LEU A 250 -9.21 -6.28 -33.21
CA LEU A 250 -8.79 -5.47 -32.08
C LEU A 250 -7.74 -4.48 -32.55
N ILE A 251 -8.00 -3.19 -32.37
CA ILE A 251 -7.03 -2.12 -32.59
C ILE A 251 -6.35 -1.80 -31.26
N SER A 252 -5.01 -1.82 -31.26
CA SER A 252 -4.18 -1.38 -30.14
C SER A 252 -3.63 0.01 -30.42
N PHE A 253 -3.68 0.86 -29.42
CA PHE A 253 -3.13 2.20 -29.44
C PHE A 253 -2.04 2.31 -28.37
N ASP A 254 -0.95 2.95 -28.73
CA ASP A 254 0.11 3.35 -27.80
C ASP A 254 0.17 4.88 -27.74
N ARG A 255 0.54 5.41 -26.58
CA ARG A 255 0.72 6.84 -26.36
C ARG A 255 2.20 7.16 -26.23
N THR A 256 2.84 7.49 -27.35
CA THR A 256 4.24 7.90 -27.39
C THR A 256 4.34 9.43 -27.48
N ASN A 257 5.16 10.07 -26.63
CA ASN A 257 5.40 11.52 -26.65
C ASN A 257 4.11 12.38 -26.62
N GLY A 258 3.11 11.94 -25.84
CA GLY A 258 1.83 12.63 -25.69
C GLY A 258 0.83 12.40 -26.83
N MET A 259 1.27 11.83 -27.96
CA MET A 259 0.45 11.52 -29.12
C MET A 259 0.01 10.06 -29.14
N TRP A 260 -1.22 9.81 -29.58
CA TRP A 260 -1.70 8.47 -29.82
C TRP A 260 -1.27 7.98 -31.19
N ILE A 261 -0.82 6.74 -31.27
CA ILE A 261 -0.48 6.05 -32.51
C ILE A 261 -1.14 4.67 -32.53
N VAL A 262 -1.45 4.17 -33.72
CA VAL A 262 -1.87 2.77 -33.86
C VAL A 262 -0.63 1.89 -33.70
N ASP A 263 -0.61 1.06 -32.66
CA ASP A 263 0.50 0.13 -32.40
C ASP A 263 0.33 -1.18 -33.19
N GLY A 264 -0.93 -1.59 -33.40
CA GLY A 264 -1.23 -2.76 -34.21
C GLY A 264 -2.71 -3.09 -34.33
N VAL A 265 -3.01 -4.00 -35.26
CA VAL A 265 -4.33 -4.57 -35.47
C VAL A 265 -4.21 -6.08 -35.33
N TYR A 266 -5.05 -6.67 -34.48
CA TYR A 266 -4.94 -8.07 -34.08
C TYR A 266 -6.25 -8.82 -34.28
N THR A 267 -6.12 -10.10 -34.65
CA THR A 267 -7.22 -11.08 -34.67
C THR A 267 -6.96 -12.17 -33.62
N TYR A 268 -7.75 -13.24 -33.67
CA TYR A 268 -7.59 -14.40 -32.78
C TYR A 268 -6.15 -14.94 -32.83
N ARG A 269 -5.56 -15.18 -31.66
CA ARG A 269 -4.17 -15.64 -31.43
C ARG A 269 -3.09 -14.79 -32.10
N ASN A 270 -3.37 -13.50 -32.37
CA ASN A 270 -2.47 -12.64 -33.14
C ASN A 270 -2.13 -13.23 -34.52
N LEU A 271 -3.05 -13.99 -35.12
CA LEU A 271 -2.90 -14.48 -36.49
C LEU A 271 -2.89 -13.30 -37.46
N ASP A 272 -2.32 -13.54 -38.65
CA ASP A 272 -2.28 -12.55 -39.72
C ASP A 272 -3.69 -12.03 -40.02
N VAL A 273 -3.83 -10.72 -39.95
CA VAL A 273 -5.07 -10.02 -40.29
C VAL A 273 -5.10 -9.87 -41.80
N ASP A 274 -6.24 -10.19 -42.41
CA ASP A 274 -6.47 -9.91 -43.82
C ASP A 274 -6.09 -8.46 -44.17
N ALA A 275 -5.35 -8.28 -45.26
CA ALA A 275 -4.78 -6.99 -45.62
C ALA A 275 -5.84 -5.92 -45.93
N GLY A 276 -7.03 -6.33 -46.41
CA GLY A 276 -8.17 -5.43 -46.59
C GLY A 276 -8.66 -4.87 -45.26
N ILE A 277 -8.88 -5.76 -44.28
CA ILE A 277 -9.40 -5.38 -42.95
C ILE A 277 -8.37 -4.57 -42.17
N SER A 278 -7.10 -4.97 -42.22
CA SER A 278 -6.02 -4.23 -41.58
C SER A 278 -5.95 -2.80 -42.12
N ARG A 279 -5.97 -2.64 -43.46
CA ARG A 279 -6.06 -1.31 -44.09
C ARG A 279 -7.31 -0.54 -43.68
N ALA A 280 -8.47 -1.20 -43.59
CA ALA A 280 -9.70 -0.56 -43.14
C ALA A 280 -9.61 -0.06 -41.69
N ALA A 281 -8.96 -0.83 -40.80
CA ALA A 281 -8.73 -0.45 -39.40
C ALA A 281 -7.76 0.74 -39.26
N PHE A 282 -6.64 0.74 -40.00
CA PHE A 282 -5.73 1.88 -40.04
C PHE A 282 -6.38 3.12 -40.66
N ALA A 283 -7.15 2.96 -41.75
CA ALA A 283 -7.88 4.05 -42.36
C ALA A 283 -8.96 4.61 -41.42
N PHE A 284 -9.65 3.75 -40.68
CA PHE A 284 -10.58 4.16 -39.62
C PHE A 284 -9.87 5.01 -38.56
N ALA A 285 -8.75 4.53 -38.02
CA ALA A 285 -7.98 5.29 -37.02
C ALA A 285 -7.47 6.64 -37.56
N ALA A 286 -6.97 6.66 -38.80
CA ALA A 286 -6.49 7.87 -39.46
C ALA A 286 -7.60 8.92 -39.65
N ARG A 287 -8.83 8.50 -39.99
CA ARG A 287 -9.99 9.42 -40.05
C ARG A 287 -10.32 10.09 -38.72
N HIS A 288 -9.94 9.44 -37.61
CA HIS A 288 -10.07 9.99 -36.26
C HIS A 288 -8.79 10.70 -35.78
N GLY A 289 -7.84 11.00 -36.67
CA GLY A 289 -6.62 11.75 -36.34
C GLY A 289 -5.55 10.94 -35.64
N VAL A 290 -5.65 9.60 -35.65
CA VAL A 290 -4.62 8.71 -35.06
C VAL A 290 -3.73 8.17 -36.17
N PRO A 291 -2.47 8.62 -36.27
CA PRO A 291 -1.56 8.10 -37.28
C PRO A 291 -1.18 6.65 -36.99
N ASP A 292 -0.92 5.91 -38.07
CA ASP A 292 -0.25 4.62 -37.97
C ASP A 292 1.19 4.84 -37.49
N ARG A 293 1.66 3.98 -36.58
CA ARG A 293 3.09 3.84 -36.31
C ARG A 293 3.71 3.25 -37.56
N ARG A 294 3.97 4.06 -38.59
CA ARG A 294 4.74 3.64 -39.76
C ARG A 294 6.04 3.08 -39.22
N PRO A 295 6.24 1.76 -39.18
CA PRO A 295 7.57 1.27 -38.93
C PRO A 295 8.30 1.69 -40.20
N ASP A 296 9.53 2.16 -40.08
CA ASP A 296 10.42 2.09 -41.22
C ASP A 296 10.64 0.59 -41.51
N ARG A 297 9.67 -0.03 -42.21
CA ARG A 297 9.65 -1.45 -42.57
C ARG A 297 10.68 -1.74 -43.67
N SER A 298 11.42 -0.73 -44.13
CA SER A 298 12.49 -0.93 -45.11
C SER A 298 13.67 -1.68 -44.50
N ASP A 299 13.90 -1.58 -43.19
CA ASP A 299 15.03 -2.26 -42.57
C ASP A 299 14.69 -3.69 -42.14
N LYS A 300 14.70 -4.58 -43.13
CA LYS A 300 14.54 -6.02 -42.95
C LYS A 300 15.53 -6.59 -41.93
N ALA A 301 16.67 -5.94 -41.68
CA ALA A 301 17.65 -6.38 -40.69
C ALA A 301 17.15 -6.15 -39.25
N VAL A 302 16.50 -5.02 -38.97
CA VAL A 302 15.90 -4.74 -37.65
C VAL A 302 14.75 -5.70 -37.35
N GLU A 303 13.96 -6.06 -38.36
CA GLU A 303 12.87 -7.03 -38.20
C GLU A 303 13.38 -8.47 -38.05
N ALA A 304 14.51 -8.81 -38.69
CA ALA A 304 15.20 -10.08 -38.44
C ALA A 304 15.80 -10.11 -37.02
N LEU A 305 16.40 -9.00 -36.57
CA LEU A 305 16.95 -8.85 -35.22
C LEU A 305 15.86 -8.98 -34.15
N ARG A 306 14.68 -8.37 -34.35
CA ARG A 306 13.52 -8.53 -33.46
C ARG A 306 13.00 -9.96 -33.43
N ARG A 307 12.94 -10.64 -34.58
CA ARG A 307 12.51 -12.05 -34.65
C ARG A 307 13.47 -12.98 -33.89
N LEU A 308 14.77 -12.72 -34.00
CA LEU A 308 15.80 -13.46 -33.27
C LEU A 308 15.86 -13.06 -31.79
N GLY A 309 15.56 -11.81 -31.46
CA GLY A 309 15.60 -11.24 -30.10
C GLY A 309 14.35 -11.50 -29.25
N ARG A 310 13.26 -12.06 -29.80
CA ARG A 310 12.04 -12.40 -29.05
C ARG A 310 12.24 -13.46 -27.94
N PHE A 311 13.43 -14.05 -27.83
CA PHE A 311 13.82 -14.92 -26.71
C PHE A 311 14.59 -14.19 -25.58
N HIS A 312 14.83 -12.88 -25.69
CA HIS A 312 15.59 -12.08 -24.70
C HIS A 312 14.89 -10.78 -24.30
N GLY A 313 13.65 -10.85 -23.81
CA GLY A 313 13.10 -9.85 -22.87
C GLY A 313 12.72 -10.58 -21.59
N ASP A 314 13.28 -10.33 -20.42
CA ASP A 314 13.68 -9.04 -19.85
C ASP A 314 15.13 -9.03 -19.36
N TRP A 315 15.95 -8.10 -19.87
CA TRP A 315 17.06 -7.55 -19.10
C TRP A 315 16.67 -6.16 -18.65
N GLY A 316 16.54 -6.02 -17.33
CA GLY A 316 16.28 -4.75 -16.70
C GLY A 316 17.42 -3.76 -16.93
N LEU A 317 17.02 -2.54 -17.26
CA LEU A 317 17.68 -1.31 -16.86
C LEU A 317 16.60 -0.42 -16.23
#